data_AF-A0A8T4DGC1-F1
#
_entry.id   AF-A0A8T4DGC1-F1
#
_cell.length_a   1.000
_cell.length_b   1.000
_cell.length_c   1.000
_cell.angle_alpha   90.00
_cell.angle_beta   90.00
_cell.angle_gamma   90.00
#
_symmetry.space_group_name_H-M   'P 1'
#
loop_
_entity.id
_entity.type
_entity.pdbx_description
1 polymer ?
#
loop_
_entity_poly.entity_id
_entity_poly.type
_entity_poly.pdbx_seq_one_letter_code
_entity_poly.pdbx_strand_id
1 'polypeptide(L)'
;MTKRGLQYFTLSEIEPRVWFMLTGCNFRCKGCFRPARDEGGTLLTAAETLERMERACLDYYGVLPKEAMITGGEPTLDKKYLLTVVRGLKEKDFERIVLMTNGYALGADGDDYVHDLEEAGLTEAHVDLKAFSEDVHRSYTGKSNKPVLRAIEKLHASGIELLVQTVYMPGIVDDAEIEFIAQFLASVSTDIRYRINPFVPIFAYEKATRRPTLEELERAYSIASKYLPNAIISRSCYRDYPTPPPQKTWITVYPDLTAKQRSMKDQMQDRLSWLSHTRSCESREDWQKEEWDFTLRHSLVGISETSVRQSGPREERGSGLIKVKFPLTLHELTKTRWTDFDCDGSTTIEEVMRRLTDHYGDQFRETVLATDGDGGELTIKRTFNVYLNGMNIKNLRGIKTEVHGDDEVIILSWVSGG
;
A
#
# COMPACT_ATOMS: atom_id res chain seq x y z
N MET A 1 27.47 -21.69 -3.42
CA MET A 1 26.26 -21.05 -2.86
C MET A 1 25.36 -20.66 -4.03
N THR A 2 24.04 -20.82 -3.92
CA THR A 2 23.12 -20.41 -5.00
C THR A 2 23.15 -18.88 -5.13
N LYS A 3 23.07 -18.39 -6.37
CA LYS A 3 22.99 -16.95 -6.66
C LYS A 3 21.58 -16.64 -7.15
N ARG A 4 21.02 -15.52 -6.69
CA ARG A 4 19.72 -15.00 -7.11
C ARG A 4 19.91 -13.65 -7.79
N GLY A 5 19.11 -13.36 -8.80
CA GLY A 5 19.11 -12.04 -9.43
C GLY A 5 18.44 -11.01 -8.53
N LEU A 6 19.17 -9.93 -8.25
CA LEU A 6 18.67 -8.72 -7.61
C LEU A 6 18.64 -7.60 -8.64
N GLN A 7 17.48 -6.95 -8.81
CA GLN A 7 17.35 -5.82 -9.72
C GLN A 7 17.88 -4.52 -9.09
N TYR A 8 17.44 -4.23 -7.87
CA TYR A 8 17.82 -3.09 -7.05
C TYR A 8 17.22 -3.22 -5.64
N PHE A 9 17.63 -2.34 -4.73
CA PHE A 9 16.91 -2.03 -3.50
C PHE A 9 16.03 -0.80 -3.72
N THR A 10 14.92 -0.71 -3.00
CA THR A 10 14.19 0.56 -2.82
C THR A 10 14.28 0.98 -1.37
N LEU A 11 14.62 2.24 -1.13
CA LEU A 11 14.64 2.85 0.20
C LEU A 11 13.52 3.90 0.27
N SER A 12 12.80 3.89 1.38
CA SER A 12 11.71 4.83 1.67
C SER A 12 12.26 6.19 2.10
N GLU A 13 11.70 7.27 1.55
CA GLU A 13 12.06 8.65 1.95
C GLU A 13 11.27 9.15 3.18
N ILE A 14 10.29 8.38 3.67
CA ILE A 14 9.43 8.77 4.80
C ILE A 14 9.94 8.16 6.10
N GLU A 15 10.10 6.85 6.11
CA GLU A 15 10.55 6.06 7.26
C GLU A 15 11.63 5.07 6.81
N PRO A 16 12.67 4.80 7.62
CA PRO A 16 13.71 3.84 7.30
C PRO A 16 13.16 2.44 7.04
N ARG A 17 13.10 2.04 5.76
CA ARG A 17 12.61 0.74 5.30
C ARG A 17 13.29 0.38 3.98
N VAL A 18 13.55 -0.91 3.76
CA VAL A 18 14.20 -1.40 2.54
C VAL A 18 13.39 -2.48 1.84
N TRP A 19 13.27 -2.38 0.52
CA TRP A 19 12.70 -3.42 -0.33
C TRP A 19 13.79 -4.10 -1.16
N PHE A 20 13.81 -5.43 -1.13
CA PHE A 20 14.62 -6.27 -2.00
C PHE A 20 13.81 -6.58 -3.27
N MET A 21 14.32 -6.20 -4.44
CA MET A 21 13.65 -6.44 -5.72
C MET A 21 14.30 -7.62 -6.45
N LEU A 22 13.93 -8.85 -6.10
CA LEU A 22 14.44 -10.07 -6.72
C LEU A 22 13.83 -10.27 -8.11
N THR A 23 14.55 -10.90 -9.05
CA THR A 23 14.10 -11.09 -10.45
C THR A 23 13.56 -12.49 -10.71
N GLY A 24 12.80 -12.73 -11.78
CA GLY A 24 12.23 -14.03 -12.13
C GLY A 24 10.97 -14.37 -11.33
N CYS A 25 9.96 -14.92 -12.03
CA CYS A 25 8.69 -15.34 -11.47
C CYS A 25 8.18 -16.63 -12.15
N ASN A 26 7.53 -17.50 -11.37
CA ASN A 26 6.86 -18.73 -11.85
C ASN A 26 5.45 -18.49 -12.41
N PHE A 27 4.92 -17.26 -12.31
CA PHE A 27 3.65 -16.85 -12.92
C PHE A 27 3.88 -16.03 -14.21
N ARG A 28 2.84 -15.94 -15.04
CA ARG A 28 2.78 -15.13 -16.26
C ARG A 28 1.50 -14.30 -16.25
N CYS A 29 1.34 -13.45 -15.22
CA CYS A 29 0.10 -12.69 -15.05
C CYS A 29 -0.14 -11.71 -16.20
N LYS A 30 -1.34 -11.74 -16.82
CA LYS A 30 -1.77 -10.79 -17.87
C LYS A 30 -1.78 -9.32 -17.41
N GLY A 31 -1.88 -9.10 -16.10
CA GLY A 31 -1.81 -7.78 -15.45
C GLY A 31 -0.50 -7.53 -14.70
N CYS A 32 0.57 -8.28 -15.00
CA CYS A 32 1.83 -8.11 -14.29
C CYS A 32 2.36 -6.69 -14.53
N PHE A 33 2.69 -6.00 -13.44
CA PHE A 33 3.23 -4.64 -13.48
C PHE A 33 4.70 -4.60 -13.07
N ARG A 34 5.43 -5.72 -13.06
CA ARG A 34 6.80 -5.76 -12.56
C ARG A 34 7.77 -6.25 -13.62
N PRO A 35 8.72 -5.40 -14.08
CA PRO A 35 9.87 -5.78 -14.90
C PRO A 35 10.61 -7.02 -14.35
N ALA A 36 10.63 -7.14 -13.03
CA ALA A 36 11.24 -8.22 -12.28
C ALA A 36 10.60 -9.61 -12.52
N ARG A 37 9.51 -9.72 -13.29
CA ARG A 37 8.95 -11.02 -13.72
C ARG A 37 9.95 -11.79 -14.58
N ASP A 38 10.67 -11.07 -15.44
CA ASP A 38 11.56 -11.66 -16.43
C ASP A 38 12.97 -11.89 -15.82
N GLU A 39 13.77 -12.76 -16.41
CA GLU A 39 15.13 -13.03 -15.95
C GLU A 39 16.04 -11.79 -16.12
N GLY A 40 17.02 -11.63 -15.23
CA GLY A 40 17.95 -10.50 -15.25
C GLY A 40 18.39 -10.07 -13.86
N GLY A 41 18.91 -8.85 -13.76
CA GLY A 41 19.51 -8.31 -12.54
C GLY A 41 20.93 -8.85 -12.28
N THR A 42 21.54 -8.42 -11.19
CA THR A 42 22.87 -8.89 -10.80
C THR A 42 22.74 -10.17 -9.98
N LEU A 43 23.40 -11.24 -10.42
CA LEU A 43 23.44 -12.51 -9.69
C LEU A 43 24.33 -12.39 -8.46
N LEU A 44 23.70 -12.43 -7.28
CA LEU A 44 24.35 -12.31 -5.99
C LEU A 44 24.02 -13.52 -5.12
N THR A 45 24.97 -13.93 -4.28
CA THR A 45 24.69 -14.79 -3.13
C THR A 45 23.89 -14.01 -2.08
N ALA A 46 23.26 -14.73 -1.14
CA ALA A 46 22.52 -14.10 -0.05
C ALA A 46 23.43 -13.20 0.81
N ALA A 47 24.67 -13.63 1.09
CA ALA A 47 25.66 -12.84 1.81
C ALA A 47 26.01 -11.53 1.09
N GLU A 48 26.34 -11.60 -0.21
CA GLU A 48 26.61 -10.40 -1.02
C GLU A 48 25.39 -9.46 -1.07
N THR A 49 24.18 -10.01 -1.05
CA THR A 49 22.93 -9.22 -1.08
C THR A 49 22.73 -8.47 0.23
N LEU A 50 22.91 -9.15 1.37
CA LEU A 50 22.81 -8.54 2.70
C LEU A 50 23.88 -7.47 2.91
N GLU A 51 25.12 -7.74 2.49
CA GLU A 51 26.24 -6.80 2.58
C GLU A 51 25.97 -5.52 1.75
N ARG A 52 25.43 -5.68 0.53
CA ARG A 52 25.05 -4.53 -0.32
C ARG A 52 23.86 -3.76 0.23
N MET A 53 22.86 -4.45 0.78
CA MET A 53 21.72 -3.81 1.44
C MET A 53 22.18 -2.99 2.64
N GLU A 54 23.07 -3.54 3.47
CA GLU A 54 23.61 -2.88 4.64
C GLU A 54 24.34 -1.59 4.26
N ARG A 55 25.26 -1.65 3.28
CA ARG A 55 25.90 -0.44 2.75
C ARG A 55 24.89 0.57 2.22
N ALA A 56 23.94 0.14 1.38
CA ALA A 56 22.92 1.03 0.83
C ALA A 56 22.10 1.74 1.91
N CYS A 57 21.75 1.03 2.99
CA CYS A 57 20.99 1.58 4.10
C CYS A 57 21.86 2.53 4.96
N LEU A 58 23.10 2.15 5.28
CA LEU A 58 24.01 2.99 6.05
C LEU A 58 24.39 4.27 5.30
N ASP A 59 24.63 4.18 4.00
CA ASP A 59 24.97 5.33 3.16
C ASP A 59 23.81 6.35 3.07
N TYR A 60 22.56 5.87 3.04
CA TYR A 60 21.39 6.74 2.90
C TYR A 60 20.80 7.20 4.23
N TYR A 61 20.60 6.29 5.19
CA TYR A 61 19.95 6.57 6.48
C TYR A 61 20.94 6.83 7.61
N GLY A 62 22.22 6.44 7.48
CA GLY A 62 23.19 6.44 8.58
C GLY A 62 23.01 5.30 9.58
N VAL A 63 21.93 4.52 9.44
CA VAL A 63 21.56 3.40 10.34
C VAL A 63 20.87 2.29 9.54
N LEU A 64 20.83 1.08 10.10
CA LEU A 64 20.01 0.01 9.54
C LEU A 64 18.52 0.25 9.88
N PRO A 65 17.61 0.11 8.91
CA PRO A 65 16.19 0.16 9.18
C PRO A 65 15.74 -1.04 10.01
N LYS A 66 14.57 -0.92 10.64
CA LYS A 66 13.94 -2.03 11.39
C LYS A 66 12.97 -2.86 10.56
N GLU A 67 12.67 -2.42 9.34
CA GLU A 67 11.75 -3.10 8.44
C GLU A 67 12.38 -3.42 7.08
N ALA A 68 12.19 -4.66 6.64
CA ALA A 68 12.61 -5.14 5.33
C ALA A 68 11.43 -5.82 4.62
N MET A 69 11.32 -5.58 3.32
CA MET A 69 10.32 -6.21 2.45
C MET A 69 11.02 -6.96 1.33
N ILE A 70 10.77 -8.26 1.21
CA ILE A 70 11.35 -9.11 0.17
C ILE A 70 10.30 -9.32 -0.92
N THR A 71 10.56 -8.79 -2.12
CA THR A 71 9.57 -8.73 -3.22
C THR A 71 10.27 -8.79 -4.59
N GLY A 72 9.62 -8.29 -5.65
CA GLY A 72 10.15 -8.20 -7.01
C GLY A 72 9.34 -9.08 -7.97
N GLY A 73 9.95 -10.17 -8.42
CA GLY A 73 9.32 -11.28 -9.13
C GLY A 73 8.64 -12.22 -8.15
N GLU A 74 9.20 -13.42 -7.97
CA GLU A 74 8.78 -14.34 -6.91
C GLU A 74 9.98 -14.72 -6.02
N PRO A 75 10.03 -14.24 -4.76
CA PRO A 75 11.11 -14.57 -3.83
C PRO A 75 11.20 -16.06 -3.52
N THR A 76 10.08 -16.79 -3.50
CA THR A 76 10.07 -18.17 -3.01
C THR A 76 10.69 -19.19 -3.98
N LEU A 77 11.15 -18.76 -5.16
CA LEU A 77 11.75 -19.65 -6.17
C LEU A 77 13.08 -20.28 -5.75
N ASP A 78 13.81 -19.65 -4.81
CA ASP A 78 15.04 -20.21 -4.23
C ASP A 78 14.91 -20.20 -2.70
N LYS A 79 14.44 -21.33 -2.16
CA LYS A 79 14.25 -21.54 -0.73
C LYS A 79 15.52 -21.31 0.08
N LYS A 80 16.65 -21.88 -0.35
CA LYS A 80 17.91 -21.75 0.38
C LYS A 80 18.38 -20.30 0.44
N TYR A 81 18.28 -19.59 -0.67
CA TYR A 81 18.62 -18.17 -0.73
C TYR A 81 17.71 -17.33 0.18
N LEU A 82 16.39 -17.52 0.08
CA LEU A 82 15.42 -16.75 0.87
C LEU A 82 15.62 -16.96 2.38
N LEU A 83 15.75 -18.22 2.83
CA LEU A 83 16.01 -18.52 4.24
C LEU A 83 17.30 -17.87 4.75
N THR A 84 18.34 -17.82 3.91
CA THR A 84 19.62 -17.17 4.28
C THR A 84 19.45 -15.66 4.42
N VAL A 85 18.68 -15.03 3.53
CA VAL A 85 18.38 -13.59 3.63
C VAL A 85 17.55 -13.27 4.87
N VAL A 86 16.50 -14.04 5.16
CA VAL A 86 15.65 -13.83 6.34
C VAL A 86 16.45 -13.99 7.63
N ARG A 87 17.26 -15.05 7.77
CA ARG A 87 18.14 -15.23 8.94
C ARG A 87 19.13 -14.07 9.09
N GLY A 88 19.78 -13.67 8.00
CA GLY A 88 20.73 -12.56 8.05
C GLY A 88 20.09 -11.20 8.37
N LEU A 89 18.83 -10.98 7.99
CA LEU A 89 18.06 -9.81 8.43
C LEU A 89 17.76 -9.89 9.93
N LYS A 90 17.35 -11.07 10.43
CA LYS A 90 17.06 -11.28 11.84
C LYS A 90 18.30 -11.09 12.73
N GLU A 91 19.46 -11.59 12.29
CA GLU A 91 20.77 -11.39 12.94
C GLU A 91 21.20 -9.92 12.98
N LYS A 92 20.66 -9.08 12.07
CA LYS A 92 20.90 -7.64 11.99
C LYS A 92 19.83 -6.80 12.71
N ASP A 93 19.07 -7.43 13.62
CA ASP A 93 18.03 -6.78 14.43
C ASP A 93 16.91 -6.11 13.63
N PHE A 94 16.57 -6.64 12.44
CA PHE A 94 15.32 -6.29 11.77
C PHE A 94 14.16 -6.89 12.56
N GLU A 95 13.21 -6.02 12.93
CA GLU A 95 12.05 -6.37 13.75
C GLU A 95 10.88 -6.85 12.89
N ARG A 96 10.75 -6.31 11.68
CA ARG A 96 9.68 -6.66 10.75
C ARG A 96 10.24 -7.05 9.38
N ILE A 97 10.15 -8.34 9.05
CA ILE A 97 10.62 -8.92 7.81
C ILE A 97 9.40 -9.44 7.05
N VAL A 98 9.03 -8.73 5.98
CA VAL A 98 7.82 -8.99 5.20
C VAL A 98 8.17 -9.72 3.91
N LEU A 99 7.61 -10.90 3.70
CA LEU A 99 7.67 -11.60 2.41
C LEU A 99 6.46 -11.22 1.56
N MET A 100 6.67 -10.63 0.38
CA MET A 100 5.62 -10.41 -0.60
C MET A 100 5.72 -11.47 -1.70
N THR A 101 4.71 -12.35 -1.80
CA THR A 101 4.78 -13.58 -2.61
C THR A 101 3.44 -13.90 -3.26
N ASN A 102 3.48 -14.63 -4.38
CA ASN A 102 2.30 -15.29 -4.94
C ASN A 102 1.90 -16.58 -4.20
N GLY A 103 2.69 -17.04 -3.23
CA GLY A 103 2.39 -18.16 -2.34
C GLY A 103 2.47 -19.55 -2.98
N TYR A 104 2.64 -19.67 -4.30
CA TYR A 104 2.52 -20.96 -5.00
C TYR A 104 3.52 -22.02 -4.49
N ALA A 105 4.77 -21.63 -4.23
CA ALA A 105 5.78 -22.56 -3.76
C ALA A 105 5.59 -22.94 -2.28
N LEU A 106 4.96 -22.08 -1.47
CA LEU A 106 4.76 -22.31 -0.04
C LEU A 106 3.73 -23.42 0.23
N GLY A 107 2.73 -23.56 -0.64
CA GLY A 107 1.73 -24.63 -0.56
C GLY A 107 1.93 -25.77 -1.56
N ALA A 108 3.11 -25.85 -2.20
CA ALA A 108 3.50 -27.03 -2.95
C ALA A 108 3.64 -28.24 -2.00
N ASP A 109 3.36 -29.45 -2.51
CA ASP A 109 3.40 -30.67 -1.72
C ASP A 109 4.85 -31.13 -1.49
N GLY A 110 5.11 -31.75 -0.34
CA GLY A 110 6.39 -32.41 -0.04
C GLY A 110 7.48 -31.53 0.59
N ASP A 111 7.17 -30.30 1.01
CA ASP A 111 8.12 -29.42 1.68
C ASP A 111 7.45 -28.54 2.75
N ASP A 112 8.12 -28.37 3.90
CA ASP A 112 7.62 -27.55 5.01
C ASP A 112 8.20 -26.13 4.95
N TYR A 113 7.99 -25.48 3.81
CA TYR A 113 8.60 -24.18 3.53
C TYR A 113 8.07 -23.06 4.44
N VAL A 114 6.81 -23.13 4.87
CA VAL A 114 6.26 -22.14 5.81
C VAL A 114 6.94 -22.25 7.17
N HIS A 115 7.09 -23.47 7.70
CA HIS A 115 7.80 -23.70 8.96
C HIS A 115 9.26 -23.25 8.88
N ASP A 116 9.97 -23.58 7.81
CA ASP A 116 11.36 -23.13 7.66
C ASP A 116 11.50 -21.59 7.64
N LEU A 117 10.51 -20.89 7.06
CA LEU A 117 10.48 -19.42 7.05
C LEU A 117 10.20 -18.84 8.45
N GLU A 118 9.29 -19.48 9.20
CA GLU A 118 9.02 -19.14 10.59
C GLU A 118 10.27 -19.31 11.45
N GLU A 119 10.94 -20.47 11.37
CA GLU A 119 12.20 -20.73 12.07
C GLU A 119 13.33 -19.79 11.66
N ALA A 120 13.35 -19.35 10.40
CA ALA A 120 14.31 -18.36 9.92
C ALA A 120 14.06 -16.95 10.50
N GLY A 121 12.88 -16.69 11.08
CA GLY A 121 12.51 -15.41 11.67
C GLY A 121 11.69 -14.51 10.76
N LEU A 122 11.00 -15.06 9.74
CA LEU A 122 10.04 -14.29 8.94
C LEU A 122 8.89 -13.83 9.84
N THR A 123 8.53 -12.55 9.80
CA THR A 123 7.51 -12.01 10.71
C THR A 123 6.16 -11.86 10.05
N GLU A 124 6.13 -11.57 8.74
CA GLU A 124 4.88 -11.30 8.02
C GLU A 124 4.95 -11.79 6.57
N ALA A 125 3.84 -12.30 6.05
CA ALA A 125 3.68 -12.72 4.67
C ALA A 125 2.49 -12.00 4.03
N HIS A 126 2.75 -11.36 2.90
CA HIS A 126 1.74 -10.76 2.01
C HIS A 126 1.54 -11.69 0.83
N VAL A 127 0.43 -12.45 0.83
CA VAL A 127 0.12 -13.44 -0.19
C VAL A 127 -0.84 -12.86 -1.21
N ASP A 128 -0.43 -12.87 -2.47
CA ASP A 128 -1.26 -12.45 -3.59
C ASP A 128 -2.15 -13.61 -4.10
N LEU A 129 -3.41 -13.66 -3.65
CA LEU A 129 -4.43 -14.54 -4.23
C LEU A 129 -5.03 -13.88 -5.47
N LYS A 130 -4.59 -14.36 -6.64
CA LYS A 130 -4.88 -13.72 -7.94
C LYS A 130 -6.31 -13.93 -8.43
N ALA A 131 -6.95 -15.03 -8.04
CA ALA A 131 -8.34 -15.42 -8.33
C ALA A 131 -8.69 -16.68 -7.52
N PHE A 132 -9.94 -16.84 -7.10
CA PHE A 132 -10.43 -18.02 -6.41
C PHE A 132 -10.94 -19.10 -7.36
N SER A 133 -11.56 -18.74 -8.48
CA SER A 133 -11.91 -19.73 -9.49
C SER A 133 -10.65 -20.25 -10.16
N GLU A 134 -10.43 -21.58 -10.17
CA GLU A 134 -9.19 -22.16 -10.72
C GLU A 134 -9.01 -21.81 -12.20
N ASP A 135 -10.08 -21.84 -13.00
CA ASP A 135 -10.03 -21.51 -14.43
C ASP A 135 -9.68 -20.04 -14.67
N VAL A 136 -10.23 -19.12 -13.87
CA VAL A 136 -9.89 -17.70 -13.88
C VAL A 136 -8.43 -17.52 -13.49
N HIS A 137 -7.96 -18.18 -12.43
CA HIS A 137 -6.58 -18.12 -11.98
C HIS A 137 -5.60 -18.65 -13.04
N ARG A 138 -5.93 -19.76 -13.72
CA ARG A 138 -5.13 -20.31 -14.82
C ARG A 138 -5.10 -19.36 -16.00
N SER A 139 -6.25 -18.82 -16.42
CA SER A 139 -6.32 -17.82 -17.49
C SER A 139 -5.52 -16.57 -17.16
N TYR A 140 -5.55 -16.13 -15.90
CA TYR A 140 -4.88 -14.91 -15.47
C TYR A 140 -3.36 -15.10 -15.31
N THR A 141 -2.92 -16.20 -14.69
CA THR A 141 -1.53 -16.39 -14.21
C THR A 141 -0.74 -17.49 -14.93
N GLY A 142 -1.43 -18.40 -15.63
CA GLY A 142 -0.86 -19.62 -16.20
C GLY A 142 -0.73 -20.81 -15.22
N LYS A 143 -1.20 -20.68 -13.97
CA LYS A 143 -1.07 -21.71 -12.92
C LYS A 143 -2.38 -21.97 -12.19
N SER A 144 -2.49 -23.13 -11.53
CA SER A 144 -3.57 -23.41 -10.58
C SER A 144 -3.43 -22.53 -9.32
N ASN A 145 -4.53 -22.20 -8.67
CA ASN A 145 -4.51 -21.55 -7.36
C ASN A 145 -4.43 -22.53 -6.18
N LYS A 146 -4.63 -23.83 -6.40
CA LYS A 146 -4.65 -24.84 -5.31
C LYS A 146 -3.44 -24.75 -4.38
N PRO A 147 -2.19 -24.63 -4.87
CA PRO A 147 -1.04 -24.43 -3.98
C PRO A 147 -1.09 -23.11 -3.21
N VAL A 148 -1.64 -22.04 -3.80
CA VAL A 148 -1.78 -20.73 -3.15
C VAL A 148 -2.79 -20.80 -2.00
N LEU A 149 -3.93 -21.49 -2.21
CA LEU A 149 -4.95 -21.68 -1.17
C LEU A 149 -4.36 -22.47 0.02
N ARG A 150 -3.62 -23.54 -0.24
CA ARG A 150 -2.91 -24.29 0.81
C ARG A 150 -1.83 -23.46 1.52
N ALA A 151 -1.15 -22.58 0.80
CA ALA A 151 -0.17 -21.68 1.40
C ALA A 151 -0.82 -20.74 2.42
N ILE A 152 -2.01 -20.22 2.10
CA ILE A 152 -2.80 -19.35 3.00
C ILE A 152 -3.17 -20.10 4.27
N GLU A 153 -3.66 -21.34 4.16
CA GLU A 153 -3.99 -22.19 5.31
C GLU A 153 -2.75 -22.46 6.18
N LYS A 154 -1.63 -22.86 5.57
CA LYS A 154 -0.37 -23.12 6.27
C LYS A 154 0.18 -21.86 6.97
N LEU A 155 0.17 -20.72 6.30
CA LEU A 155 0.64 -19.45 6.87
C LEU A 155 -0.25 -19.00 8.03
N HIS A 156 -1.57 -19.15 7.89
CA HIS A 156 -2.48 -18.82 8.99
C HIS A 156 -2.27 -19.70 10.23
N ALA A 157 -1.91 -20.98 10.04
CA ALA A 157 -1.60 -21.90 11.12
C ALA A 157 -0.21 -21.71 11.75
N SER A 158 0.63 -20.83 11.19
CA SER A 158 1.98 -20.52 11.69
C SER A 158 2.01 -19.28 12.58
N GLY A 159 3.14 -18.98 13.20
CA GLY A 159 3.40 -17.72 13.91
C GLY A 159 3.68 -16.51 13.01
N ILE A 160 3.54 -16.64 11.68
CA ILE A 160 3.80 -15.56 10.71
C ILE A 160 2.53 -14.75 10.50
N GLU A 161 2.59 -13.43 10.66
CA GLU A 161 1.44 -12.56 10.39
C GLU A 161 1.03 -12.64 8.92
N LEU A 162 -0.27 -12.82 8.66
CA LEU A 162 -0.78 -12.97 7.31
C LEU A 162 -1.54 -11.72 6.84
N LEU A 163 -1.25 -11.29 5.62
CA LEU A 163 -2.08 -10.40 4.81
C LEU A 163 -2.34 -11.07 3.47
N VAL A 164 -3.60 -11.31 3.14
CA VAL A 164 -3.97 -11.75 1.79
C VAL A 164 -4.35 -10.52 0.96
N GLN A 165 -3.91 -10.47 -0.29
CA GLN A 165 -4.25 -9.39 -1.20
C GLN A 165 -4.67 -9.88 -2.58
N THR A 166 -5.56 -9.13 -3.21
CA THR A 166 -6.06 -9.40 -4.55
C THR A 166 -6.10 -8.10 -5.34
N VAL A 167 -5.93 -8.18 -6.66
CA VAL A 167 -6.10 -7.03 -7.56
C VAL A 167 -7.48 -7.13 -8.21
N TYR A 168 -8.35 -6.16 -7.94
CA TYR A 168 -9.65 -6.06 -8.61
C TYR A 168 -9.46 -5.65 -10.06
N MET A 169 -9.86 -6.52 -10.98
CA MET A 169 -9.72 -6.40 -12.42
C MET A 169 -11.11 -6.53 -13.07
N PRO A 170 -11.75 -5.43 -13.52
CA PRO A 170 -13.09 -5.49 -14.12
C PRO A 170 -13.20 -6.56 -15.21
N GLY A 171 -14.16 -7.48 -15.06
CA GLY A 171 -14.42 -8.58 -15.99
C GLY A 171 -13.42 -9.75 -15.94
N ILE A 172 -12.50 -9.78 -14.98
CA ILE A 172 -11.56 -10.89 -14.76
C ILE A 172 -11.58 -11.32 -13.29
N VAL A 173 -11.32 -10.38 -12.39
CA VAL A 173 -11.34 -10.55 -10.93
C VAL A 173 -12.25 -9.45 -10.40
N ASP A 174 -13.55 -9.67 -10.54
CA ASP A 174 -14.61 -8.72 -10.21
C ASP A 174 -15.35 -9.14 -8.92
N ASP A 175 -16.51 -8.53 -8.69
CA ASP A 175 -17.35 -8.72 -7.50
C ASP A 175 -17.56 -10.19 -7.12
N ALA A 176 -17.73 -11.09 -8.09
CA ALA A 176 -17.94 -12.53 -7.83
C ALA A 176 -16.67 -13.19 -7.28
N GLU A 177 -15.51 -12.92 -7.88
CA GLU A 177 -14.23 -13.45 -7.39
C GLU A 177 -13.87 -12.88 -6.01
N ILE A 178 -14.18 -11.61 -5.76
CA ILE A 178 -13.99 -11.00 -4.43
C ILE A 178 -14.85 -11.71 -3.38
N GLU A 179 -16.12 -12.00 -3.69
CA GLU A 179 -16.99 -12.75 -2.79
C GLU A 179 -16.43 -14.14 -2.48
N PHE A 180 -16.02 -14.89 -3.50
CA PHE A 180 -15.47 -16.23 -3.29
C PHE A 180 -14.16 -16.21 -2.48
N ILE A 181 -13.28 -15.25 -2.73
CA ILE A 181 -12.07 -15.06 -1.94
C ILE A 181 -12.43 -14.76 -0.48
N ALA A 182 -13.35 -13.82 -0.24
CA ALA A 182 -13.75 -13.45 1.11
C ALA A 182 -14.39 -14.62 1.87
N GLN A 183 -15.24 -15.41 1.21
CA GLN A 183 -15.83 -16.64 1.78
C GLN A 183 -14.76 -17.67 2.14
N PHE A 184 -13.80 -17.93 1.23
CA PHE A 184 -12.71 -18.85 1.50
C PHE A 184 -11.86 -18.39 2.69
N LEU A 185 -11.43 -17.13 2.70
CA LEU A 185 -10.64 -16.59 3.81
C LEU A 185 -11.40 -16.67 5.13
N ALA A 186 -12.70 -16.33 5.15
CA ALA A 186 -13.53 -16.45 6.34
C ALA A 186 -13.71 -17.92 6.80
N SER A 187 -13.67 -18.89 5.87
CA SER A 187 -13.69 -20.31 6.21
C SER A 187 -12.39 -20.80 6.86
N VAL A 188 -11.27 -20.11 6.62
CA VAL A 188 -10.00 -20.33 7.31
C VAL A 188 -10.00 -19.59 8.65
N SER A 189 -10.23 -18.27 8.63
CA SER A 189 -10.47 -17.43 9.81
C SER A 189 -10.95 -16.02 9.41
N THR A 190 -11.91 -15.49 10.16
CA THR A 190 -12.42 -14.12 9.98
C THR A 190 -11.42 -13.03 10.35
N ASP A 191 -10.33 -13.39 11.04
CA ASP A 191 -9.30 -12.44 11.46
C ASP A 191 -8.25 -12.16 10.38
N ILE A 192 -8.25 -12.94 9.29
CA ILE A 192 -7.32 -12.74 8.17
C ILE A 192 -7.52 -11.36 7.57
N ARG A 193 -6.45 -10.56 7.55
CA ARG A 193 -6.44 -9.25 6.88
C ARG A 193 -6.54 -9.48 5.38
N TYR A 194 -7.48 -8.79 4.73
CA TYR A 194 -7.71 -8.91 3.30
C TYR A 194 -7.64 -7.55 2.61
N ARG A 195 -6.76 -7.41 1.62
CA ARG A 195 -6.55 -6.16 0.86
C ARG A 195 -6.98 -6.30 -0.60
N ILE A 196 -7.87 -5.41 -1.03
CA ILE A 196 -8.30 -5.27 -2.43
C ILE A 196 -7.55 -4.09 -3.05
N ASN A 197 -6.71 -4.36 -4.05
CA ASN A 197 -5.96 -3.35 -4.79
C ASN A 197 -6.63 -3.06 -6.15
N PRO A 198 -6.72 -1.81 -6.62
CA PRO A 198 -7.25 -1.52 -7.95
C PRO A 198 -6.25 -1.91 -9.04
N PHE A 199 -6.74 -2.49 -10.14
CA PHE A 199 -5.91 -2.71 -11.32
C PHE A 199 -5.50 -1.39 -11.98
N VAL A 200 -4.24 -1.30 -12.39
CA VAL A 200 -3.69 -0.11 -13.05
C VAL A 200 -3.09 -0.50 -14.39
N PRO A 201 -3.85 -0.33 -15.49
CA PRO A 201 -3.47 -0.86 -16.80
C PRO A 201 -2.20 -0.21 -17.37
N ILE A 202 -1.91 1.06 -17.04
CA ILE A 202 -0.73 1.78 -17.56
C ILE A 202 0.61 1.12 -17.17
N PHE A 203 0.61 0.26 -16.14
CA PHE A 203 1.81 -0.44 -15.70
C PHE A 203 1.88 -1.89 -16.15
N ALA A 204 0.82 -2.43 -16.75
CA ALA A 204 0.75 -3.83 -17.15
C ALA A 204 1.53 -4.08 -18.45
N TYR A 205 2.19 -5.24 -18.53
CA TYR A 205 2.84 -5.69 -19.78
C TYR A 205 1.86 -5.89 -20.92
N GLU A 206 0.67 -6.40 -20.60
CA GLU A 206 -0.38 -6.71 -21.56
C GLU A 206 -1.62 -5.91 -21.19
N LYS A 207 -2.34 -5.45 -22.21
CA LYS A 207 -3.64 -4.79 -22.03
C LYS A 207 -4.66 -5.85 -21.63
N ALA A 208 -4.84 -6.02 -20.31
CA ALA A 208 -5.78 -7.01 -19.77
C ALA A 208 -7.22 -6.48 -19.69
N THR A 209 -7.43 -5.37 -18.98
CA THR A 209 -8.74 -4.73 -18.81
C THR A 209 -8.57 -3.23 -18.48
N ARG A 210 -9.66 -2.50 -18.32
CA ARG A 210 -9.64 -1.10 -17.86
C ARG A 210 -9.37 -1.02 -16.35
N ARG A 211 -9.06 0.18 -15.89
CA ARG A 211 -9.03 0.50 -14.47
C ARG A 211 -10.44 0.37 -13.85
N PRO A 212 -10.60 -0.17 -12.63
CA PRO A 212 -11.89 -0.15 -11.95
C PRO A 212 -12.30 1.26 -11.55
N THR A 213 -13.61 1.50 -11.51
CA THR A 213 -14.20 2.73 -10.97
C THR A 213 -14.18 2.71 -9.44
N LEU A 214 -14.40 3.87 -8.81
CA LEU A 214 -14.53 3.96 -7.36
C LEU A 214 -15.74 3.14 -6.86
N GLU A 215 -16.87 3.22 -7.56
CA GLU A 215 -18.08 2.46 -7.22
C GLU A 215 -17.84 0.95 -7.28
N GLU A 216 -17.07 0.46 -8.26
CA GLU A 216 -16.69 -0.96 -8.33
C GLU A 216 -15.86 -1.39 -7.11
N LEU A 217 -14.89 -0.56 -6.68
CA LEU A 217 -14.09 -0.85 -5.51
C LEU A 217 -14.92 -0.81 -4.22
N GLU A 218 -15.82 0.16 -4.09
CA GLU A 218 -16.73 0.28 -2.95
C GLU A 218 -17.70 -0.90 -2.85
N ARG A 219 -18.21 -1.39 -3.99
CA ARG A 219 -18.99 -2.63 -4.03
C ARG A 219 -18.16 -3.84 -3.62
N ALA A 220 -16.96 -4.00 -4.17
CA ALA A 220 -16.06 -5.09 -3.80
C ALA A 220 -15.76 -5.11 -2.29
N TYR A 221 -15.51 -3.95 -1.69
CA TYR A 221 -15.35 -3.82 -0.23
C TYR A 221 -16.61 -4.19 0.54
N SER A 222 -17.77 -3.71 0.10
CA SER A 222 -19.05 -4.01 0.74
C SER A 222 -19.35 -5.51 0.70
N ILE A 223 -18.98 -6.19 -0.39
CA ILE A 223 -19.08 -7.64 -0.55
C ILE A 223 -18.14 -8.35 0.42
N ALA A 224 -16.85 -8.01 0.40
CA ALA A 224 -15.85 -8.66 1.25
C ALA A 224 -16.15 -8.46 2.75
N SER A 225 -16.63 -7.27 3.13
CA SER A 225 -16.91 -6.91 4.52
C SER A 225 -18.08 -7.68 5.14
N LYS A 226 -18.92 -8.35 4.33
CA LYS A 226 -19.94 -9.29 4.84
C LYS A 226 -19.32 -10.51 5.51
N TYR A 227 -18.11 -10.90 5.09
CA TYR A 227 -17.43 -12.11 5.55
C TYR A 227 -16.19 -11.80 6.39
N LEU A 228 -15.51 -10.69 6.10
CA LEU A 228 -14.24 -10.30 6.71
C LEU A 228 -14.32 -8.86 7.26
N PRO A 229 -14.45 -8.65 8.57
CA PRO A 229 -14.52 -7.32 9.16
C PRO A 229 -13.23 -6.49 8.95
N ASN A 230 -12.11 -7.17 8.67
CA ASN A 230 -10.78 -6.57 8.46
C ASN A 230 -10.43 -6.36 6.98
N ALA A 231 -11.41 -6.41 6.08
CA ALA A 231 -11.18 -6.11 4.67
C ALA A 231 -10.76 -4.62 4.49
N ILE A 232 -9.83 -4.36 3.57
CA ILE A 232 -9.36 -3.01 3.24
C ILE A 232 -9.24 -2.83 1.73
N ILE A 233 -9.56 -1.64 1.22
CA ILE A 233 -9.20 -1.24 -0.15
C ILE A 233 -7.90 -0.44 -0.10
N SER A 234 -6.93 -0.81 -0.91
CA SER A 234 -5.74 0.00 -1.12
C SER A 234 -6.00 1.10 -2.14
N ARG A 235 -5.74 2.35 -1.78
CA ARG A 235 -5.79 3.50 -2.71
C ARG A 235 -4.45 3.78 -3.37
N SER A 236 -3.57 2.78 -3.54
CA SER A 236 -2.20 2.97 -4.06
C SER A 236 -2.13 3.77 -5.37
N CYS A 237 -3.23 3.87 -6.12
CA CYS A 237 -3.28 4.65 -7.35
C CYS A 237 -4.47 5.63 -7.47
N TYR A 238 -5.38 5.71 -6.50
CA TYR A 238 -6.50 6.69 -6.48
C TYR A 238 -6.09 7.88 -5.61
N ARG A 239 -5.40 8.85 -6.22
CA ARG A 239 -5.09 10.13 -5.59
C ARG A 239 -6.23 11.12 -5.82
N ASP A 240 -7.26 11.04 -4.99
CA ASP A 240 -8.16 12.15 -4.71
C ASP A 240 -8.13 12.42 -3.19
N TYR A 241 -7.30 13.41 -2.81
CA TYR A 241 -7.16 14.10 -1.50
C TYR A 241 -6.46 13.39 -0.30
N PRO A 242 -6.02 14.13 0.75
CA PRO A 242 -4.65 14.54 1.01
C PRO A 242 -4.04 13.69 2.15
N THR A 243 -3.42 12.57 1.80
CA THR A 243 -2.27 12.06 2.56
C THR A 243 -1.12 13.10 2.54
N PRO A 244 -0.10 13.00 3.41
CA PRO A 244 1.16 13.75 3.26
C PRO A 244 1.57 13.82 1.79
N PRO A 245 2.19 14.95 1.35
CA PRO A 245 2.32 15.29 -0.05
C PRO A 245 2.79 14.06 -0.81
N PRO A 246 2.09 13.72 -1.91
CA PRO A 246 2.31 12.48 -2.61
C PRO A 246 3.80 12.22 -2.75
N GLN A 247 4.32 11.09 -2.24
CA GLN A 247 5.69 10.69 -2.56
C GLN A 247 5.76 10.64 -4.09
N LYS A 248 6.40 11.67 -4.65
CA LYS A 248 6.65 11.80 -6.08
C LYS A 248 7.84 10.95 -6.47
N THR A 249 8.62 10.56 -5.47
CA THR A 249 9.89 9.87 -5.61
C THR A 249 10.08 8.75 -4.59
N TRP A 250 11.06 7.90 -4.87
CA TRP A 250 11.65 6.93 -3.96
C TRP A 250 13.13 6.76 -4.32
N ILE A 251 13.93 6.25 -3.40
CA ILE A 251 15.35 5.99 -3.69
C ILE A 251 15.49 4.57 -4.20
N THR A 252 16.10 4.42 -5.37
CA THR A 252 16.52 3.13 -5.91
C THR A 252 18.02 3.01 -5.79
N VAL A 253 18.51 1.94 -5.16
CA VAL A 253 19.94 1.64 -5.06
C VAL A 253 20.23 0.39 -5.86
N TYR A 254 21.03 0.51 -6.91
CA TYR A 254 21.39 -0.61 -7.77
C TYR A 254 22.44 -1.50 -7.11
N PRO A 255 22.64 -2.74 -7.60
CA PRO A 255 23.60 -3.65 -7.01
C PRO A 255 25.04 -3.11 -6.94
N ASP A 256 25.45 -2.22 -7.85
CA ASP A 256 26.74 -1.53 -7.84
C ASP A 256 26.82 -0.36 -6.83
N LEU A 257 25.79 -0.21 -5.98
CA LEU A 257 25.61 0.83 -4.97
C LEU A 257 25.37 2.24 -5.54
N THR A 258 25.17 2.37 -6.85
CA THR A 258 24.69 3.63 -7.41
C THR A 258 23.25 3.87 -6.97
N ALA A 259 22.95 5.09 -6.53
CA ALA A 259 21.62 5.49 -6.08
C ALA A 259 20.98 6.48 -7.05
N LYS A 260 19.68 6.31 -7.30
CA LYS A 260 18.85 7.23 -8.08
C LYS A 260 17.55 7.51 -7.34
N GLN A 261 17.27 8.78 -7.10
CA GLN A 261 15.93 9.22 -6.73
C GLN A 261 15.03 9.12 -7.97
N ARG A 262 14.05 8.23 -7.95
CA ARG A 262 13.17 7.93 -9.09
C ARG A 262 11.79 8.48 -8.85
N SER A 263 11.16 8.98 -9.90
CA SER A 263 9.76 9.36 -9.91
C SER A 263 8.88 8.36 -10.65
N MET A 264 7.57 8.58 -10.62
CA MET A 264 6.63 7.84 -11.48
C MET A 264 6.97 7.95 -12.98
N LYS A 265 7.55 9.08 -13.42
CA LYS A 265 7.98 9.28 -14.80
C LYS A 265 9.19 8.40 -15.14
N ASP A 266 10.16 8.32 -14.23
CA ASP A 266 11.30 7.40 -14.37
C ASP A 266 10.85 5.95 -14.44
N GLN A 267 9.87 5.55 -13.61
CA GLN A 267 9.32 4.20 -13.65
C GLN A 267 8.65 3.88 -14.98
N MET A 268 7.92 4.83 -15.56
CA MET A 268 7.30 4.68 -16.88
C MET A 268 8.34 4.61 -17.99
N GLN A 269 9.38 5.46 -17.94
CA GLN A 269 10.46 5.48 -18.94
C GLN A 269 11.33 4.23 -18.88
N ASP A 270 11.71 3.78 -17.69
CA ASP A 270 12.45 2.53 -17.52
C ASP A 270 11.61 1.34 -18.00
N ARG A 271 10.28 1.37 -17.83
CA ARG A 271 9.42 0.36 -18.47
C ARG A 271 9.46 0.45 -19.98
N LEU A 272 9.30 1.64 -20.55
CA LEU A 272 9.33 1.81 -22.01
C LEU A 272 10.68 1.36 -22.58
N SER A 273 11.78 1.64 -21.88
CA SER A 273 13.11 1.19 -22.28
C SER A 273 13.28 -0.32 -22.11
N TRP A 274 12.76 -0.93 -21.04
CA TRP A 274 12.78 -2.39 -20.88
C TRP A 274 11.87 -3.11 -21.90
N LEU A 275 10.67 -2.58 -22.15
CA LEU A 275 9.74 -3.07 -23.18
C LEU A 275 10.31 -2.89 -24.59
N SER A 276 11.10 -1.82 -24.84
CA SER A 276 11.73 -1.58 -26.14
C SER A 276 12.90 -2.51 -26.44
N HIS A 277 13.36 -3.34 -25.49
CA HIS A 277 14.32 -4.40 -25.78
C HIS A 277 13.67 -5.64 -26.44
N THR A 278 12.34 -5.65 -26.65
CA THR A 278 11.65 -6.80 -27.27
C THR A 278 10.68 -6.50 -28.43
N ARG A 279 10.49 -5.24 -28.86
CA ARG A 279 9.83 -4.92 -30.15
C ARG A 279 10.41 -3.64 -30.77
N SER A 280 10.49 -3.60 -32.10
CA SER A 280 10.93 -2.44 -32.87
C SER A 280 10.16 -1.18 -32.47
N CYS A 281 10.86 -0.08 -32.22
CA CYS A 281 10.27 1.22 -31.90
C CYS A 281 9.11 1.54 -32.85
N GLU A 282 7.91 1.72 -32.29
CA GLU A 282 6.80 2.40 -32.97
C GLU A 282 7.14 3.89 -33.09
N SER A 283 6.74 4.50 -34.20
CA SER A 283 7.16 5.86 -34.55
C SER A 283 6.34 6.89 -33.77
N ARG A 284 6.86 8.12 -33.70
CA ARG A 284 6.21 9.26 -33.04
C ARG A 284 4.83 9.62 -33.65
N GLU A 285 4.52 9.08 -34.83
CA GLU A 285 3.25 9.26 -35.54
C GLU A 285 2.14 8.34 -35.01
N ASP A 286 2.48 7.21 -34.39
CA ASP A 286 1.49 6.28 -33.79
C ASP A 286 0.87 6.86 -32.50
N TRP A 287 1.58 7.79 -31.84
CA TRP A 287 1.10 8.51 -30.65
C TRP A 287 0.04 9.58 -30.94
N GLN A 288 -0.09 10.04 -32.18
CA GLN A 288 -0.97 11.16 -32.53
C GLN A 288 -2.41 10.74 -32.89
N LYS A 289 -2.75 9.44 -32.81
CA LYS A 289 -4.08 8.93 -33.21
C LYS A 289 -5.08 8.73 -32.07
N GLU A 290 -4.72 9.01 -30.82
CA GLU A 290 -5.70 9.13 -29.74
C GLU A 290 -5.88 10.61 -29.39
N GLU A 291 -6.91 11.24 -29.98
CA GLU A 291 -7.39 12.55 -29.53
C GLU A 291 -7.83 12.42 -28.07
N TRP A 292 -7.00 12.92 -27.16
CA TRP A 292 -7.41 13.20 -25.80
C TRP A 292 -8.38 14.38 -25.83
N ASP A 293 -9.65 14.09 -25.53
CA ASP A 293 -10.67 15.10 -25.32
C ASP A 293 -10.36 15.91 -24.04
N PHE A 294 -9.74 17.08 -24.23
CA PHE A 294 -9.41 18.03 -23.18
C PHE A 294 -10.60 18.89 -22.73
N THR A 295 -11.83 18.69 -23.24
CA THR A 295 -13.00 19.51 -22.87
C THR A 295 -13.71 19.06 -21.58
N LEU A 296 -13.28 17.97 -20.95
CA LEU A 296 -13.80 17.48 -19.65
C LEU A 296 -13.00 17.94 -18.41
N ARG A 297 -12.46 19.15 -18.46
CA ARG A 297 -12.13 19.95 -17.27
C ARG A 297 -12.47 21.38 -17.62
N HIS A 298 -13.60 21.90 -17.17
CA HIS A 298 -13.83 23.32 -16.80
C HIS A 298 -15.28 23.58 -16.31
N SER A 299 -15.89 22.62 -15.62
CA SER A 299 -16.96 22.91 -14.68
C SER A 299 -16.82 21.94 -13.51
N LEU A 300 -17.03 22.42 -12.28
CA LEU A 300 -16.88 21.72 -10.98
C LEU A 300 -15.57 21.92 -10.19
N VAL A 301 -14.87 23.05 -10.34
CA VAL A 301 -14.03 23.53 -9.23
C VAL A 301 -14.01 25.06 -9.17
N GLY A 302 -14.84 25.61 -8.28
CA GLY A 302 -14.68 26.98 -7.78
C GLY A 302 -13.55 27.01 -6.75
N ILE A 303 -12.30 26.91 -7.20
CA ILE A 303 -11.13 27.22 -6.37
C ILE A 303 -10.26 28.18 -7.17
N SER A 304 -10.19 29.42 -6.70
CA SER A 304 -9.25 30.43 -7.17
C SER A 304 -7.83 29.98 -6.87
N GLU A 305 -6.92 30.16 -7.82
CA GLU A 305 -5.48 30.09 -7.60
C GLU A 305 -5.06 31.16 -6.58
N THR A 306 -4.84 30.77 -5.32
CA THR A 306 -4.12 31.62 -4.37
C THR A 306 -2.99 30.84 -3.70
N SER A 307 -1.80 31.11 -4.23
CA SER A 307 -0.45 31.12 -3.62
C SER A 307 -0.06 30.04 -2.61
N VAL A 308 0.80 29.15 -3.10
CA VAL A 308 1.91 28.54 -2.36
C VAL A 308 2.60 29.63 -1.50
N ARG A 309 2.58 29.50 -0.16
CA ARG A 309 3.41 30.32 0.74
C ARG A 309 4.62 29.54 1.24
N GLN A 310 5.78 30.17 1.10
CA GLN A 310 7.10 29.73 1.53
C GLN A 310 7.22 29.70 3.06
N SER A 311 8.03 28.76 3.56
CA SER A 311 8.45 28.64 4.96
C SER A 311 9.41 29.76 5.37
N GLY A 312 8.90 30.78 6.07
CA GLY A 312 9.68 31.77 6.82
C GLY A 312 9.42 31.67 8.33
N PRO A 313 10.13 32.45 9.17
CA PRO A 313 10.03 32.37 10.63
C PRO A 313 8.60 32.66 11.12
N ARG A 314 8.12 31.85 12.09
CA ARG A 314 6.75 31.87 12.63
C ARG A 314 6.50 33.12 13.48
N GLU A 315 5.71 34.07 12.95
CA GLU A 315 4.94 35.04 13.74
C GLU A 315 3.52 34.52 14.02
N GLU A 316 2.92 35.02 15.10
CA GLU A 316 1.72 34.55 15.81
C GLU A 316 0.55 34.14 14.90
N ARG A 317 0.29 32.82 14.77
CA ARG A 317 -0.94 32.28 14.16
C ARG A 317 -2.07 32.37 15.18
N GLY A 318 -2.78 33.50 15.18
CA GLY A 318 -3.73 33.86 16.22
C GLY A 318 -5.22 33.85 15.85
N SER A 319 -5.62 33.75 14.59
CA SER A 319 -7.06 33.71 14.25
C SER A 319 -7.29 33.28 12.80
N GLY A 320 -8.22 32.37 12.54
CA GLY A 320 -8.55 31.90 11.19
C GLY A 320 -9.53 30.73 11.17
N LEU A 321 -9.82 30.21 9.98
CA LEU A 321 -10.74 29.08 9.81
C LEU A 321 -9.98 27.75 9.90
N ILE A 322 -10.43 26.84 10.75
CA ILE A 322 -10.00 25.45 10.74
C ILE A 322 -10.88 24.68 9.77
N LYS A 323 -10.27 24.06 8.76
CA LYS A 323 -10.98 23.21 7.82
C LYS A 323 -10.94 21.76 8.25
N VAL A 324 -12.09 21.17 8.58
CA VAL A 324 -12.21 19.75 8.89
C VAL A 324 -12.73 18.99 7.68
N LYS A 325 -12.04 17.94 7.24
CA LYS A 325 -12.44 17.06 6.12
C LYS A 325 -12.87 15.69 6.61
N PHE A 326 -13.89 15.12 5.95
CA PHE A 326 -14.48 13.82 6.29
C PHE A 326 -14.29 12.78 5.19
N PRO A 327 -14.17 11.49 5.55
CA PRO A 327 -14.19 10.39 4.59
C PRO A 327 -15.63 10.14 4.11
N LEU A 328 -15.81 9.44 2.98
CA LEU A 328 -17.16 9.12 2.48
C LEU A 328 -17.96 8.28 3.48
N THR A 329 -17.29 7.47 4.28
CA THR A 329 -17.90 6.63 5.33
C THR A 329 -18.64 7.44 6.39
N LEU A 330 -18.33 8.73 6.56
CA LEU A 330 -19.07 9.64 7.44
C LEU A 330 -20.11 10.47 6.70
N HIS A 331 -20.25 10.36 5.38
CA HIS A 331 -21.11 11.25 4.59
C HIS A 331 -22.60 11.10 4.94
N GLU A 332 -23.06 9.91 5.33
CA GLU A 332 -24.44 9.75 5.79
C GLU A 332 -24.73 10.53 7.07
N LEU A 333 -23.71 10.73 7.92
CA LEU A 333 -23.80 11.49 9.18
C LEU A 333 -23.56 12.98 8.95
N THR A 334 -22.58 13.34 8.12
CA THR A 334 -22.16 14.74 7.95
C THR A 334 -22.92 15.46 6.83
N LYS A 335 -23.44 14.73 5.83
CA LYS A 335 -24.04 15.25 4.59
C LYS A 335 -23.13 16.22 3.79
N THR A 336 -21.87 16.34 4.18
CA THR A 336 -20.84 17.18 3.53
C THR A 336 -19.49 16.46 3.54
N ARG A 337 -18.55 16.95 2.72
CA ARG A 337 -17.16 16.48 2.66
C ARG A 337 -16.21 17.27 3.56
N TRP A 338 -16.62 18.46 4.00
CA TRP A 338 -15.87 19.29 4.93
C TRP A 338 -16.77 20.25 5.69
N THR A 339 -16.25 20.77 6.80
CA THR A 339 -16.83 21.85 7.60
C THR A 339 -15.72 22.77 8.07
N ASP A 340 -15.99 24.06 8.10
CA ASP A 340 -15.07 25.06 8.60
C ASP A 340 -15.52 25.53 9.98
N PHE A 341 -14.57 25.76 10.89
CA PHE A 341 -14.83 26.31 12.23
C PHE A 341 -13.93 27.51 12.48
N ASP A 342 -14.49 28.56 13.07
CA ASP A 342 -13.71 29.71 13.52
C ASP A 342 -12.80 29.32 14.70
N CYS A 343 -11.54 29.72 14.63
CA CYS A 343 -10.55 29.55 15.69
C CYS A 343 -9.94 30.89 16.04
N ASP A 344 -10.26 31.37 17.24
CA ASP A 344 -9.60 32.52 17.87
C ASP A 344 -8.47 32.00 18.77
N GLY A 345 -7.23 32.15 18.32
CA GLY A 345 -6.03 31.71 18.99
C GLY A 345 -5.62 30.28 18.60
N SER A 346 -5.36 29.46 19.62
CA SER A 346 -5.09 28.03 19.48
C SER A 346 -6.19 27.23 20.16
N THR A 347 -6.53 26.09 19.57
CA THR A 347 -7.42 25.08 20.13
C THR A 347 -6.72 23.71 20.11
N THR A 348 -7.43 22.63 20.41
CA THR A 348 -6.90 21.26 20.32
C THR A 348 -7.75 20.40 19.41
N ILE A 349 -7.20 19.27 18.96
CA ILE A 349 -7.97 18.25 18.23
C ILE A 349 -9.16 17.74 19.05
N GLU A 350 -9.00 17.60 20.36
CA GLU A 350 -10.09 17.24 21.28
C GLU A 350 -11.26 18.22 21.19
N GLU A 351 -10.98 19.52 21.24
CA GLU A 351 -12.00 20.56 21.14
C GLU A 351 -12.63 20.60 19.74
N VAL A 352 -11.84 20.38 18.68
CA VAL A 352 -12.38 20.22 17.31
C VAL A 352 -13.35 19.03 17.25
N MET A 353 -13.01 17.90 17.87
CA MET A 353 -13.89 16.72 17.91
C MET A 353 -15.16 16.94 18.73
N ARG A 354 -15.07 17.74 19.80
CA ARG A 354 -16.24 18.14 20.59
C ARG A 354 -17.18 19.02 19.77
N ARG A 355 -16.66 20.04 19.07
CA ARG A 355 -17.45 20.90 18.17
C ARG A 355 -18.11 20.12 17.03
N LEU A 356 -17.42 19.12 16.49
CA LEU A 356 -17.99 18.21 15.49
C LEU A 356 -19.12 17.35 16.06
N THR A 357 -18.97 16.88 17.30
CA THR A 357 -20.03 16.16 18.01
C THR A 357 -21.23 17.07 18.24
N ASP A 358 -21.02 18.30 18.69
CA ASP A 358 -22.11 19.27 18.91
C ASP A 358 -22.84 19.60 17.60
N HIS A 359 -22.11 19.62 16.48
CA HIS A 359 -22.67 19.93 15.16
C HIS A 359 -23.39 18.74 14.50
N TYR A 360 -22.86 17.52 14.61
CA TYR A 360 -23.38 16.33 13.91
C TYR A 360 -24.12 15.32 14.81
N GLY A 361 -24.14 15.55 16.12
CA GLY A 361 -24.86 14.76 17.11
C GLY A 361 -24.16 13.49 17.58
N ASP A 362 -24.84 12.78 18.49
CA ASP A 362 -24.27 11.63 19.21
C ASP A 362 -23.88 10.45 18.32
N GLN A 363 -24.57 10.24 17.19
CA GLN A 363 -24.20 9.19 16.24
C GLN A 363 -22.81 9.41 15.63
N PHE A 364 -22.42 10.66 15.39
CA PHE A 364 -21.07 10.99 14.93
C PHE A 364 -20.04 10.68 16.01
N ARG A 365 -20.31 11.09 17.25
CA ARG A 365 -19.46 10.80 18.41
C ARG A 365 -19.27 9.30 18.59
N GLU A 366 -20.35 8.54 18.61
CA GLU A 366 -20.30 7.08 18.74
C GLU A 366 -19.56 6.42 17.57
N THR A 367 -19.58 7.00 16.38
CA THR A 367 -18.88 6.45 15.21
C THR A 367 -17.38 6.69 15.28
N VAL A 368 -16.94 7.91 15.64
CA VAL A 368 -15.54 8.36 15.51
C VAL A 368 -14.76 8.28 16.83
N LEU A 369 -15.43 8.39 17.98
CA LEU A 369 -14.81 8.58 19.29
C LEU A 369 -15.07 7.37 20.21
N ALA A 370 -14.15 7.12 21.12
CA ALA A 370 -14.27 6.14 22.19
C ALA A 370 -14.09 6.84 23.55
N THR A 371 -14.58 6.18 24.61
CA THR A 371 -14.36 6.58 26.00
C THR A 371 -13.66 5.42 26.68
N ASP A 372 -12.45 5.65 27.19
CA ASP A 372 -11.75 4.63 27.98
C ASP A 372 -12.31 4.62 29.42
N GLY A 373 -12.46 3.42 29.97
CA GLY A 373 -13.15 3.14 31.24
C GLY A 373 -12.67 3.98 32.43
N ASP A 374 -13.63 4.26 33.33
CA ASP A 374 -13.57 4.95 34.63
C ASP A 374 -12.88 6.33 34.73
N GLY A 375 -12.26 6.84 33.65
CA GLY A 375 -11.55 8.13 33.63
C GLY A 375 -12.12 9.22 32.70
N GLY A 376 -13.04 8.89 31.79
CA GLY A 376 -13.78 9.89 30.99
C GLY A 376 -12.98 10.63 29.90
N GLU A 377 -11.73 10.26 29.62
CA GLU A 377 -10.90 10.92 28.60
C GLU A 377 -11.33 10.50 27.18
N LEU A 378 -11.51 11.48 26.29
CA LEU A 378 -11.99 11.26 24.93
C LEU A 378 -10.86 10.68 24.05
N THR A 379 -11.11 9.58 23.34
CA THR A 379 -10.11 9.03 22.41
C THR A 379 -10.70 8.84 21.02
N ILE A 380 -9.83 8.72 20.01
CA ILE A 380 -10.25 8.39 18.64
C ILE A 380 -10.40 6.87 18.54
N LYS A 381 -11.55 6.38 18.06
CA LYS A 381 -11.74 4.93 17.82
C LYS A 381 -10.64 4.40 16.93
N ARG A 382 -10.18 3.18 17.21
CA ARG A 382 -9.10 2.52 16.45
C ARG A 382 -9.37 2.44 14.94
N THR A 383 -10.64 2.43 14.55
CA THR A 383 -11.11 2.44 13.15
C THR A 383 -10.95 3.79 12.45
N PHE A 384 -10.48 4.83 13.14
CA PHE A 384 -10.21 6.14 12.58
C PHE A 384 -8.79 6.63 12.89
N ASN A 385 -8.23 7.41 11.98
CA ASN A 385 -7.00 8.18 12.13
C ASN A 385 -7.33 9.66 11.89
N VAL A 386 -6.61 10.53 12.58
CA VAL A 386 -6.77 11.98 12.45
C VAL A 386 -5.43 12.59 12.09
N TYR A 387 -5.44 13.51 11.14
CA TYR A 387 -4.25 14.20 10.67
C TYR A 387 -4.42 15.71 10.83
N LEU A 388 -3.37 16.38 11.25
CA LEU A 388 -3.26 17.84 11.26
C LEU A 388 -2.22 18.25 10.21
N ASN A 389 -2.65 19.00 9.20
CA ASN A 389 -1.79 19.46 8.10
C ASN A 389 -0.96 18.32 7.45
N GLY A 390 -1.55 17.13 7.35
CA GLY A 390 -0.92 15.93 6.78
C GLY A 390 -0.09 15.08 7.75
N MET A 391 0.08 15.47 9.02
CA MET A 391 0.76 14.66 10.05
C MET A 391 -0.24 13.92 10.93
N ASN A 392 -0.05 12.62 11.16
CA ASN A 392 -0.92 11.85 12.05
C ASN A 392 -0.76 12.32 13.49
N ILE A 393 -1.87 12.61 14.18
CA ILE A 393 -1.84 13.14 15.56
C ILE A 393 -1.20 12.17 16.56
N LYS A 394 -1.16 10.86 16.26
CA LYS A 394 -0.45 9.85 17.06
C LYS A 394 1.06 10.11 17.14
N ASN A 395 1.61 10.77 16.13
CA ASN A 395 3.02 11.19 16.07
C ASN A 395 3.23 12.60 16.66
N LEU A 396 2.17 13.21 17.21
CA LEU A 396 2.17 14.51 17.86
C LEU A 396 1.78 14.32 19.35
N ARG A 397 0.82 15.09 19.86
CA ARG A 397 0.31 14.98 21.24
C ARG A 397 -1.06 14.29 21.30
N GLY A 398 -1.38 13.46 20.30
CA GLY A 398 -2.68 12.81 20.20
C GLY A 398 -3.82 13.83 20.10
N ILE A 399 -4.92 13.60 20.80
CA ILE A 399 -6.05 14.53 20.84
C ILE A 399 -5.69 15.90 21.47
N LYS A 400 -4.60 15.98 22.24
CA LYS A 400 -4.08 17.23 22.85
C LYS A 400 -3.18 18.02 21.90
N THR A 401 -3.09 17.62 20.63
CA THR A 401 -2.35 18.37 19.61
C THR A 401 -3.02 19.73 19.38
N GLU A 402 -2.23 20.80 19.43
CA GLU A 402 -2.68 22.18 19.18
C GLU A 402 -3.03 22.39 17.70
N VAL A 403 -4.11 23.13 17.45
CA VAL A 403 -4.64 23.50 16.14
C VAL A 403 -4.82 25.01 16.10
N HIS A 404 -4.44 25.67 15.02
CA HIS A 404 -4.53 27.11 14.85
C HIS A 404 -5.45 27.47 13.67
N GLY A 405 -5.77 28.76 13.55
CA GLY A 405 -6.40 29.29 12.35
C GLY A 405 -5.63 28.93 11.08
N ASP A 406 -6.37 28.61 10.01
CA ASP A 406 -5.90 28.14 8.69
C ASP A 406 -5.33 26.71 8.67
N ASP A 407 -5.40 25.98 9.79
CA ASP A 407 -5.01 24.57 9.81
C ASP A 407 -6.09 23.66 9.22
N GLU A 408 -5.64 22.57 8.60
CA GLU A 408 -6.50 21.52 8.05
C GLU A 408 -6.47 20.27 8.93
N VAL A 409 -7.63 19.87 9.43
CA VAL A 409 -7.84 18.62 10.17
C VAL A 409 -8.54 17.61 9.27
N ILE A 410 -8.02 16.39 9.19
CA ILE A 410 -8.59 15.34 8.34
C ILE A 410 -8.92 14.14 9.20
N ILE A 411 -10.20 13.76 9.21
CA ILE A 411 -10.66 12.52 9.82
C ILE A 411 -10.70 11.46 8.73
N LEU A 412 -10.04 10.34 8.98
CA LEU A 412 -9.92 9.24 8.04
C LEU A 412 -10.36 7.96 8.73
N SER A 413 -11.31 7.23 8.16
CA SER A 413 -11.51 5.84 8.58
C SER A 413 -10.27 5.02 8.18
N TRP A 414 -10.02 3.90 8.84
CA TRP A 414 -8.96 2.93 8.49
C TRP A 414 -9.03 2.44 7.02
N VAL A 415 -10.14 2.72 6.33
CA VAL A 415 -10.31 2.66 4.88
C VAL A 415 -9.39 3.62 4.09
N SER A 416 -8.50 4.37 4.76
CA SER A 416 -7.54 5.27 4.11
C SER A 416 -6.14 5.15 4.72
N GLY A 417 -5.35 4.23 4.15
CA GLY A 417 -3.89 4.31 4.01
C GLY A 417 -3.07 4.14 5.29
N GLY A 418 -2.20 3.12 5.30
CA GLY A 418 -1.08 3.04 6.24
C GLY A 418 0.08 3.97 5.91
#